data_AF-A0A6G8PWI4-F1
#
_entry.id   AF-A0A6G8PWI4-F1
#
_cell.length_a   1.000
_cell.length_b   1.000
_cell.length_c   1.000
_cell.angle_alpha   90.00
_cell.angle_beta   90.00
_cell.angle_gamma   90.00
#
_symmetry.space_group_name_H-M   'P 1'
#
loop_
_entity.id
_entity.type
_entity.pdbx_description
1 polymer ?
#
loop_
_entity_poly.entity_id
_entity_poly.type
_entity_poly.pdbx_seq_one_letter_code
_entity_poly.pdbx_strand_id
1 'polypeptide(L)'
;MISRYPADRRNLSEEDHLILKVLRLYYERHLTQSEVARRMGFSRPKVSKLISEGRARGLVKIEIATPGEDFAALEIAVEDRHGLAEAVVASSVGDRGVTELSVGASAAAVLGRICTRTTVLGISWGRSSRALADVLIPQAFLCGKVVPLVGGMGRAEAALHSNQIAATLAEKLSAEALYLSAPAIVPSPQSRAELLETPGIEDVLAEGPRATWPSSGSGASSPPRRSWGRGTSPRRSFSASRNGAPSGTSAAISSTRGGRLASRASPRGSSASPSISSARSPRS
;
A
#
# COMPACT_ATOMS: atom_id res chain seq x y z
N MET A 1 -19.98 -3.19 -30.34
CA MET A 1 -18.71 -2.57 -30.77
C MET A 1 -17.93 -3.62 -31.55
N ILE A 2 -17.82 -3.49 -32.89
CA ILE A 2 -17.19 -4.49 -33.75
C ILE A 2 -15.67 -4.40 -33.52
N SER A 3 -15.11 -5.33 -32.75
CA SER A 3 -13.67 -5.45 -32.52
C SER A 3 -12.99 -5.73 -33.86
N ARG A 4 -12.32 -4.73 -34.44
CA ARG A 4 -11.46 -4.91 -35.61
C ARG A 4 -10.30 -5.81 -35.19
N TYR A 5 -10.30 -7.05 -35.68
CA TYR A 5 -9.16 -7.97 -35.56
C TYR A 5 -7.93 -7.28 -36.21
N PRO A 6 -6.75 -7.29 -35.57
CA PRO A 6 -5.55 -6.65 -36.12
C PRO A 6 -4.87 -7.46 -37.24
N ALA A 7 -5.33 -8.67 -37.56
CA ALA A 7 -4.97 -9.37 -38.79
C ALA A 7 -6.09 -9.17 -39.83
N ASP A 8 -5.77 -8.61 -41.01
CA ASP A 8 -6.72 -8.57 -42.13
C ASP A 8 -7.16 -10.01 -42.43
N ARG A 9 -8.45 -10.31 -42.23
CA ARG A 9 -9.04 -11.64 -42.47
C ARG A 9 -8.79 -12.17 -43.88
N ARG A 10 -8.32 -11.32 -44.79
CA ARG A 10 -8.19 -11.59 -46.22
C ARG A 10 -6.89 -12.29 -46.62
N ASN A 11 -5.82 -12.31 -45.81
CA ASN A 11 -4.55 -12.99 -46.16
C ASN A 11 -3.77 -13.49 -44.93
N LEU A 12 -4.14 -14.65 -44.36
CA LEU A 12 -3.32 -15.33 -43.36
C LEU A 12 -2.19 -16.11 -44.06
N SER A 13 -0.96 -15.99 -43.57
CA SER A 13 0.15 -16.79 -44.08
C SER A 13 0.10 -18.24 -43.55
N GLU A 14 0.82 -19.16 -44.19
CA GLU A 14 1.04 -20.53 -43.67
C GLU A 14 1.61 -20.52 -42.24
N GLU A 15 2.44 -19.53 -41.95
CA GLU A 15 2.99 -19.31 -40.61
C GLU A 15 1.89 -18.89 -39.62
N ASP A 16 0.96 -18.02 -40.01
CA ASP A 16 -0.18 -17.64 -39.17
C ASP A 16 -1.11 -18.82 -38.90
N HIS A 17 -1.34 -19.69 -39.90
CA HIS A 17 -2.08 -20.93 -39.71
C HIS A 17 -1.42 -21.86 -38.70
N LEU A 18 -0.09 -21.98 -38.76
CA LEU A 18 0.67 -22.76 -37.79
C LEU A 18 0.58 -22.16 -36.38
N ILE A 19 0.75 -20.84 -36.24
CA ILE A 19 0.62 -20.12 -34.98
C ILE A 19 -0.78 -20.32 -34.40
N LEU A 20 -1.84 -20.11 -35.18
CA LEU A 20 -3.22 -20.30 -34.74
C LEU A 20 -3.47 -21.72 -34.23
N LYS A 21 -2.94 -22.74 -34.90
CA LYS A 21 -3.05 -24.13 -34.44
C LYS A 21 -2.37 -24.33 -33.08
N VAL A 22 -1.17 -23.79 -32.90
CA VAL A 22 -0.46 -23.83 -31.61
C VAL A 22 -1.25 -23.09 -30.52
N LEU A 23 -1.79 -21.90 -30.83
CA LEU A 23 -2.59 -21.10 -29.91
C LEU A 23 -3.87 -21.84 -29.49
N ARG A 24 -4.61 -22.46 -30.41
CA ARG A 24 -5.80 -23.25 -30.07
C ARG A 24 -5.48 -24.44 -29.18
N LEU A 25 -4.39 -25.16 -29.45
CA LEU A 25 -3.96 -26.26 -28.60
C LEU A 25 -3.61 -25.79 -27.18
N TYR A 26 -3.01 -24.60 -27.04
CA TYR A 26 -2.64 -24.06 -25.73
C TYR A 26 -3.84 -23.45 -24.98
N TYR A 27 -4.58 -22.55 -25.62
CA TYR A 27 -5.63 -21.76 -24.97
C TYR A 27 -7.00 -22.44 -24.94
N GLU A 28 -7.43 -23.08 -26.03
CA GLU A 28 -8.76 -23.72 -26.11
C GLU A 28 -8.73 -25.16 -25.58
N ARG A 29 -7.60 -25.87 -25.76
CA ARG A 29 -7.44 -27.26 -25.30
C ARG A 29 -6.66 -27.40 -24.01
N HIS A 30 -6.23 -26.30 -23.40
CA HIS A 30 -5.50 -26.25 -22.12
C HIS A 30 -4.26 -27.16 -22.05
N LEU A 31 -3.63 -27.47 -23.19
CA LEU A 31 -2.41 -28.26 -23.21
C LEU A 31 -1.22 -27.42 -22.72
N THR A 32 -0.35 -28.03 -21.94
CA THR A 32 0.94 -27.43 -21.58
C THR A 32 1.82 -27.25 -22.82
N GLN A 33 2.77 -26.32 -22.79
CA GLN A 33 3.68 -26.10 -23.92
C GLN A 33 4.45 -27.38 -24.33
N SER A 34 4.75 -28.25 -23.36
CA SER A 34 5.41 -29.54 -23.60
C SER A 34 4.50 -30.54 -24.32
N GLU A 35 3.21 -30.57 -24.01
CA GLU A 35 2.24 -31.42 -24.69
C GLU A 35 1.95 -30.94 -26.11
N VAL A 36 1.85 -29.62 -26.30
CA VAL A 36 1.75 -29.01 -27.64
C VAL A 36 3.00 -29.34 -28.46
N ALA A 37 4.18 -29.23 -27.87
CA ALA A 37 5.46 -29.56 -28.50
C ALA A 37 5.47 -31.01 -29.00
N ARG A 38 5.14 -31.96 -28.11
CA ARG A 38 5.02 -33.39 -28.45
C ARG A 38 3.99 -33.64 -29.56
N ARG A 39 2.83 -33.00 -29.50
CA ARG A 39 1.74 -33.17 -30.47
C ARG A 39 2.08 -32.60 -31.85
N MET A 40 2.86 -31.53 -31.90
CA MET A 40 3.23 -30.82 -33.13
C MET A 40 4.59 -31.27 -33.71
N GLY A 41 5.31 -32.17 -33.02
CA GLY A 41 6.68 -32.56 -33.40
C GLY A 41 7.68 -31.41 -33.27
N PHE A 42 7.44 -30.45 -32.37
CA PHE A 42 8.27 -29.28 -32.15
C PHE A 42 9.03 -29.36 -30.83
N SER A 43 10.06 -28.53 -30.69
CA SER A 43 10.70 -28.30 -29.39
C SER A 43 9.86 -27.34 -28.53
N ARG A 44 9.94 -27.47 -27.21
CA ARG A 44 9.26 -26.57 -26.26
C ARG A 44 9.62 -25.08 -26.49
N PRO A 45 10.89 -24.69 -26.72
CA PRO A 45 11.22 -23.30 -27.06
C PRO A 45 10.55 -22.80 -28.34
N LYS A 46 10.42 -23.66 -29.37
CA LYS A 46 9.70 -23.31 -30.61
C LYS A 46 8.22 -23.03 -30.32
N VAL A 47 7.56 -23.87 -29.52
CA VAL A 47 6.17 -23.63 -29.10
C VAL A 47 6.04 -22.32 -28.32
N SER A 48 6.94 -22.05 -27.37
CA SER A 48 6.94 -20.78 -26.62
C SER A 48 7.10 -19.58 -27.55
N LYS A 49 8.00 -19.65 -28.54
CA LYS A 49 8.19 -18.59 -29.54
C LYS A 49 6.92 -18.35 -30.35
N LEU A 50 6.29 -19.41 -30.87
CA LEU A 50 5.05 -19.32 -31.65
C LEU A 50 3.87 -18.72 -30.84
N ILE A 51 3.77 -19.04 -29.55
CA ILE A 51 2.76 -18.43 -28.66
C ILE A 51 3.03 -16.93 -28.49
N SER A 52 4.27 -16.54 -28.20
CA SER A 52 4.65 -15.13 -28.04
C SER A 52 4.44 -14.33 -29.32
N GLU A 53 4.77 -14.92 -30.47
CA GLU A 53 4.56 -14.32 -31.79
C GLU A 53 3.08 -14.14 -32.11
N GLY A 54 2.25 -15.14 -31.81
CA GLY A 54 0.80 -15.01 -31.91
C GLY A 54 0.21 -13.89 -31.05
N ARG A 55 0.75 -13.66 -29.84
CA ARG A 55 0.36 -12.51 -29.01
C ARG A 55 0.81 -11.18 -29.63
N ALA A 56 2.06 -11.09 -30.09
CA ALA A 56 2.61 -9.87 -30.69
C ALA A 56 1.90 -9.46 -31.98
N ARG A 57 1.47 -10.43 -32.80
CA ARG A 57 0.68 -10.22 -34.01
C ARG A 57 -0.81 -9.92 -33.73
N GLY A 58 -1.25 -9.99 -32.47
CA GLY A 58 -2.64 -9.77 -32.07
C GLY A 58 -3.60 -10.89 -32.48
N LEU A 59 -3.10 -12.11 -32.71
CA LEU A 59 -3.90 -13.31 -32.99
C LEU A 59 -4.62 -13.86 -31.75
N VAL A 60 -4.26 -13.37 -30.56
CA VAL A 60 -4.93 -13.65 -29.29
C VAL A 60 -5.35 -12.36 -28.62
N LYS A 61 -6.61 -12.28 -28.22
CA LYS A 61 -7.11 -11.29 -27.27
C LYS A 61 -7.45 -12.02 -25.97
N ILE A 62 -6.79 -11.66 -24.87
CA ILE A 62 -7.15 -12.14 -23.53
C ILE A 62 -8.04 -11.07 -22.93
N GLU A 63 -9.25 -11.48 -22.54
CA GLU A 63 -10.20 -10.62 -21.86
C GLU A 63 -10.43 -11.20 -20.46
N ILE A 64 -10.18 -10.38 -19.44
CA ILE A 64 -10.45 -10.73 -18.05
C ILE A 64 -11.81 -10.12 -17.72
N ALA A 65 -12.80 -10.96 -17.45
CA ALA A 65 -14.13 -10.49 -17.07
C ALA A 65 -14.12 -10.04 -15.60
N THR A 66 -14.51 -8.80 -15.36
CA THR A 66 -14.56 -8.19 -14.02
C THR A 66 -16.01 -7.85 -13.66
N PRO A 67 -16.67 -8.67 -12.82
CA PRO A 67 -18.09 -8.51 -12.50
C PRO A 67 -18.39 -7.34 -11.53
N GLY A 68 -17.40 -6.51 -11.21
CA GLY A 68 -17.51 -5.37 -10.29
C GLY A 68 -16.41 -4.34 -10.51
N GLU A 69 -16.18 -3.49 -9.51
CA GLU A 69 -15.02 -2.59 -9.54
C GLU A 69 -13.73 -3.40 -9.51
N ASP A 70 -12.90 -3.19 -10.53
CA ASP A 70 -11.58 -3.79 -10.64
C ASP A 70 -10.52 -2.70 -10.65
N PHE A 71 -9.68 -2.72 -9.63
CA PHE A 71 -8.54 -1.84 -9.52
C PHE A 71 -7.21 -2.56 -9.71
N ALA A 72 -7.20 -3.86 -10.02
CA ALA A 72 -5.98 -4.67 -10.07
C ALA A 72 -4.95 -4.09 -11.06
N ALA A 73 -5.40 -3.62 -12.22
CA ALA A 73 -4.51 -2.97 -13.19
C ALA A 73 -3.88 -1.67 -12.64
N LEU A 74 -4.62 -0.90 -11.85
CA LEU A 74 -4.13 0.31 -11.20
C LEU A 74 -3.21 -0.03 -10.02
N GLU A 75 -3.55 -1.03 -9.21
CA GLU A 75 -2.75 -1.55 -8.11
C GLU A 75 -1.37 -1.99 -8.60
N ILE A 76 -1.33 -2.85 -9.63
CA ILE A 76 -0.09 -3.31 -10.27
C ILE A 76 0.73 -2.12 -10.80
N ALA A 77 0.08 -1.16 -11.47
CA ALA A 77 0.77 0.02 -11.98
C ALA A 77 1.38 0.90 -10.88
N VAL A 78 0.70 1.00 -9.73
CA VAL A 78 1.20 1.73 -8.55
C VAL A 78 2.35 0.95 -7.89
N GLU A 79 2.22 -0.37 -7.77
CA GLU A 79 3.27 -1.26 -7.26
C GLU A 79 4.54 -1.15 -8.09
N ASP A 80 4.45 -1.31 -9.42
CA ASP A 80 5.58 -1.25 -10.34
C ASP A 80 6.25 0.13 -10.31
N ARG A 81 5.45 1.21 -10.30
CA ARG A 81 5.95 2.58 -10.30
C ARG A 81 6.70 2.92 -9.01
N HIS A 82 6.26 2.40 -7.88
CA HIS A 82 6.76 2.78 -6.56
C HIS A 82 7.60 1.70 -5.87
N GLY A 83 7.76 0.53 -6.49
CA GLY A 83 8.47 -0.62 -5.91
C GLY A 83 7.78 -1.15 -4.65
N LEU A 84 6.45 -1.14 -4.61
CA LEU A 84 5.69 -1.64 -3.46
C LEU A 84 5.55 -3.16 -3.53
N ALA A 85 5.48 -3.80 -2.36
CA ALA A 85 5.19 -5.23 -2.30
C ALA A 85 3.72 -5.52 -2.60
N GLU A 86 2.83 -4.60 -2.18
CA GLU A 86 1.40 -4.68 -2.42
C GLU A 86 0.78 -3.27 -2.31
N ALA A 87 -0.14 -2.96 -3.23
CA ALA A 87 -1.01 -1.80 -3.18
C ALA A 87 -2.47 -2.27 -3.23
N VAL A 88 -3.32 -1.61 -2.44
CA VAL A 88 -4.76 -1.79 -2.55
C VAL A 88 -5.43 -0.45 -2.79
N VAL A 89 -6.31 -0.41 -3.78
CA VAL A 89 -7.07 0.78 -4.15
C VAL A 89 -8.50 0.61 -3.67
N ALA A 90 -8.96 1.57 -2.88
CA ALA A 90 -10.34 1.65 -2.44
C ALA A 90 -11.12 2.63 -3.33
N SER A 91 -12.39 2.29 -3.60
CA SER A 91 -13.31 3.18 -4.30
C SER A 91 -13.52 4.46 -3.47
N SER A 92 -13.37 5.62 -4.12
CA SER A 92 -13.69 6.90 -3.50
C SER A 92 -15.11 7.29 -3.89
N VAL A 93 -15.96 7.41 -2.89
CA VAL A 93 -17.30 8.00 -3.03
C VAL A 93 -17.16 9.48 -2.67
N GLY A 94 -17.90 10.38 -3.33
CA GLY A 94 -17.77 11.83 -3.10
C GLY A 94 -17.95 12.30 -1.64
N ASP A 95 -18.42 11.42 -0.74
CA ASP A 95 -18.35 11.60 0.70
C ASP A 95 -17.04 11.08 1.31
N ARG A 96 -16.39 11.95 2.10
CA ARG A 96 -15.10 11.65 2.72
C ARG A 96 -15.17 10.55 3.77
N GLY A 97 -16.22 10.52 4.60
CA GLY A 97 -16.36 9.52 5.66
C GLY A 97 -16.55 8.13 5.06
N VAL A 98 -17.38 8.02 4.01
CA VAL A 98 -17.56 6.78 3.24
C VAL A 98 -16.25 6.34 2.60
N THR A 99 -15.49 7.27 2.01
CA THR A 99 -14.16 6.95 1.46
C THR A 99 -13.20 6.44 2.54
N GLU A 100 -13.16 7.07 3.72
CA GLU A 100 -12.31 6.65 4.84
C GLU A 100 -12.67 5.22 5.32
N LEU A 101 -13.97 4.87 5.35
CA LEU A 101 -14.42 3.50 5.67
C LEU A 101 -14.06 2.48 4.57
N SER A 102 -14.19 2.85 3.29
CA SER A 102 -13.79 2.01 2.15
C SER A 102 -12.29 1.69 2.19
N VAL A 103 -11.47 2.70 2.51
CA VAL A 103 -10.03 2.56 2.79
C VAL A 103 -9.80 1.64 3.99
N GLY A 104 -10.53 1.84 5.09
CA GLY A 104 -10.47 0.96 6.27
C GLY A 104 -10.75 -0.50 5.94
N ALA A 105 -11.80 -0.79 5.17
CA ALA A 105 -12.18 -2.14 4.78
C ALA A 105 -11.11 -2.80 3.89
N SER A 106 -10.56 -2.03 2.96
CA SER A 106 -9.45 -2.48 2.10
C SER A 106 -8.20 -2.83 2.92
N ALA A 107 -7.85 -1.98 3.89
CA ALA A 107 -6.76 -2.26 4.82
C ALA A 107 -7.03 -3.50 5.68
N ALA A 108 -8.25 -3.69 6.17
CA ALA A 108 -8.63 -4.86 6.95
C ALA A 108 -8.45 -6.16 6.15
N ALA A 109 -8.80 -6.17 4.87
CA ALA A 109 -8.61 -7.32 3.99
C ALA A 109 -7.12 -7.67 3.82
N VAL A 110 -6.24 -6.68 3.69
CA VAL A 110 -4.78 -6.87 3.66
C VAL A 110 -4.30 -7.45 4.99
N LEU A 111 -4.68 -6.82 6.10
CA LEU A 111 -4.27 -7.26 7.44
C LEU A 111 -4.71 -8.69 7.74
N GLY A 112 -5.90 -9.11 7.30
CA GLY A 112 -6.37 -10.49 7.45
C GLY A 112 -5.46 -11.53 6.77
N ARG A 113 -4.67 -11.14 5.76
CA ARG A 113 -3.71 -12.04 5.08
C ARG A 113 -2.32 -12.03 5.73
N ILE A 114 -1.94 -10.93 6.39
CA ILE A 114 -0.56 -10.72 6.89
C ILE A 114 -0.43 -10.84 8.42
N CYS A 115 -1.52 -10.68 9.16
CA CYS A 115 -1.52 -10.77 10.61
C CYS A 115 -1.51 -12.22 11.08
N THR A 116 -0.64 -12.47 12.06
CA THR A 116 -0.48 -13.74 12.75
C THR A 116 -0.32 -13.45 14.25
N ARG A 117 -0.34 -14.48 15.10
CA ARG A 117 -0.10 -14.34 16.55
C ARG A 117 1.26 -13.75 16.91
N THR A 118 2.22 -13.71 15.98
CA THR A 118 3.54 -13.13 16.18
C THR A 118 3.70 -11.77 15.52
N THR A 119 2.68 -11.28 14.80
CA THR A 119 2.73 -10.00 14.11
C THR A 119 2.59 -8.86 15.12
N VAL A 120 3.50 -7.89 15.05
CA VAL A 120 3.39 -6.59 15.72
C VAL A 120 2.79 -5.61 14.72
N LEU A 121 1.57 -5.13 14.95
CA LEU A 121 0.90 -4.16 14.10
C LEU A 121 1.20 -2.74 14.59
N GLY A 122 1.94 -1.99 13.78
CA GLY A 122 2.21 -0.58 14.04
C GLY A 122 1.04 0.29 13.58
N ILE A 123 0.59 1.21 14.43
CA ILE A 123 -0.50 2.14 14.10
C ILE A 123 -0.06 3.58 14.30
N SER A 124 -0.56 4.46 13.45
CA SER A 124 -0.46 5.91 13.62
C SER A 124 -1.78 6.47 14.15
N TRP A 125 -1.84 7.78 14.32
CA TRP A 125 -3.06 8.52 14.68
C TRP A 125 -3.87 8.89 13.43
N GLY A 126 -5.09 9.39 13.64
CA GLY A 126 -5.90 10.01 12.59
C GLY A 126 -7.01 9.14 12.00
N ARG A 127 -7.73 9.72 11.03
CA ARG A 127 -9.03 9.21 10.56
C ARG A 127 -8.94 7.87 9.83
N SER A 128 -7.90 7.65 9.02
CA SER A 128 -7.74 6.38 8.30
C SER A 128 -7.48 5.21 9.26
N SER A 129 -6.62 5.41 10.26
CA SER A 129 -6.38 4.42 11.32
C SER A 129 -7.64 4.18 12.15
N ARG A 130 -8.41 5.24 12.43
CA ARG A 130 -9.70 5.12 13.12
C ARG A 130 -10.74 4.36 12.29
N ALA A 131 -10.86 4.67 10.99
CA ALA A 131 -11.78 4.01 10.10
C ALA A 131 -11.48 2.52 9.96
N LEU A 132 -10.20 2.12 9.90
CA LEU A 132 -9.80 0.72 10.01
C LEU A 132 -10.31 0.08 11.31
N ALA A 133 -10.10 0.75 12.44
CA ALA A 133 -10.60 0.26 13.73
C ALA A 133 -12.13 0.15 13.75
N ASP A 134 -12.85 1.06 13.08
CA ASP A 134 -14.31 1.06 13.03
C ASP A 134 -14.88 -0.09 12.19
N VAL A 135 -14.29 -0.39 11.02
CA VAL A 135 -14.78 -1.45 10.13
C VAL A 135 -14.50 -2.86 10.63
N LEU A 136 -13.47 -3.04 11.46
CA LEU A 136 -13.12 -4.37 11.95
C LEU A 136 -14.21 -4.91 12.88
N ILE A 137 -14.49 -6.19 12.75
CA ILE A 137 -15.35 -6.93 13.69
C ILE A 137 -14.49 -7.64 14.73
N PRO A 138 -15.02 -7.97 15.93
CA PRO A 138 -14.30 -8.76 16.90
C PRO A 138 -13.85 -10.10 16.30
N GLN A 139 -12.61 -10.50 16.62
CA GLN A 139 -11.95 -11.72 16.15
C GLN A 139 -11.84 -11.80 14.61
N ALA A 140 -11.79 -10.66 13.92
CA ALA A 140 -11.63 -10.63 12.45
C ALA A 140 -10.40 -11.45 11.98
N PHE A 141 -9.29 -11.38 12.73
CA PHE A 141 -8.09 -12.20 12.57
C PHE A 141 -7.22 -12.06 13.82
N LEU A 142 -6.19 -12.91 13.93
CA LEU A 142 -5.27 -12.91 15.07
C LEU A 142 -4.06 -12.03 14.81
N CYS A 143 -3.75 -11.15 15.77
CA CYS A 143 -2.53 -10.34 15.79
C CYS A 143 -1.83 -10.52 17.14
N GLY A 144 -0.50 -10.39 17.18
CA GLY A 144 0.26 -10.53 18.42
C GLY A 144 0.14 -9.29 19.29
N LYS A 145 0.58 -8.16 18.75
CA LYS A 145 0.57 -6.86 19.45
C LYS A 145 0.08 -5.75 18.54
N VAL A 146 -0.54 -4.72 19.11
CA VAL A 146 -0.82 -3.45 18.44
C VAL A 146 -0.07 -2.34 19.15
N VAL A 147 0.77 -1.62 18.40
CA VAL A 147 1.74 -0.66 18.94
C VAL A 147 1.60 0.72 18.28
N PRO A 148 1.41 1.79 19.07
CA PRO A 148 1.40 3.16 18.55
C PRO A 148 2.81 3.60 18.14
N LEU A 149 2.96 4.07 16.90
CA LEU A 149 4.24 4.54 16.33
C LEU A 149 4.49 6.04 16.57
N VAL A 150 3.44 6.75 16.99
CA VAL A 150 3.46 8.20 17.24
C VAL A 150 2.85 8.47 18.61
N GLY A 151 3.54 9.31 19.38
CA GLY A 151 3.08 9.76 20.69
C GLY A 151 1.79 10.57 20.62
N GLY A 152 1.33 11.02 21.79
CA GLY A 152 0.08 11.75 21.90
C GLY A 152 0.07 13.11 21.23
N MET A 153 -0.99 13.39 20.49
CA MET A 153 -1.17 14.59 19.69
C MET A 153 -2.06 15.61 20.43
N GLY A 154 -1.60 16.16 21.55
CA GLY A 154 -2.20 17.32 22.24
C GLY A 154 -3.74 17.40 22.20
N ARG A 155 -4.28 18.47 21.60
CA ARG A 155 -5.73 18.77 21.47
C ARG A 155 -6.45 18.00 20.34
N ALA A 156 -5.87 16.94 19.79
CA ALA A 156 -6.60 16.12 18.82
C ALA A 156 -7.83 15.48 19.49
N GLU A 157 -8.88 15.23 18.70
CA GLU A 157 -10.04 14.45 19.15
C GLU A 157 -9.56 13.11 19.74
N ALA A 158 -10.05 12.78 20.94
CA ALA A 158 -9.58 11.59 21.67
C ALA A 158 -9.72 10.29 20.85
N ALA A 159 -10.78 10.19 20.04
CA ALA A 159 -11.03 9.05 19.15
C ALA A 159 -9.96 8.87 18.05
N LEU A 160 -9.23 9.94 17.69
CA LEU A 160 -8.17 9.91 16.68
C LEU A 160 -6.79 9.66 17.28
N HIS A 161 -6.70 9.54 18.61
CA HIS A 161 -5.45 9.33 19.32
C HIS A 161 -4.91 7.91 19.08
N SER A 162 -3.60 7.79 18.85
CA SER A 162 -2.94 6.51 18.57
C SER A 162 -3.21 5.46 19.64
N ASN A 163 -3.02 5.80 20.92
CA ASN A 163 -3.34 4.90 22.05
C ASN A 163 -4.80 4.40 22.06
N GLN A 164 -5.78 5.26 21.72
CA GLN A 164 -7.19 4.87 21.70
C GLN A 164 -7.47 3.91 20.54
N ILE A 165 -6.91 4.20 19.37
CA ILE A 165 -7.02 3.35 18.18
C ILE A 165 -6.34 2.00 18.44
N ALA A 166 -5.15 2.00 19.07
CA ALA A 166 -4.44 0.79 19.44
C ALA A 166 -5.27 -0.11 20.37
N ALA A 167 -5.89 0.48 21.40
CA ALA A 167 -6.79 -0.26 22.31
C ALA A 167 -7.96 -0.90 21.54
N THR A 168 -8.69 -0.11 20.74
CA THR A 168 -9.84 -0.62 19.97
C THR A 168 -9.44 -1.73 19.00
N LEU A 169 -8.29 -1.60 18.34
CA LEU A 169 -7.79 -2.64 17.44
C LEU A 169 -7.36 -3.89 18.21
N ALA A 170 -6.65 -3.74 19.31
CA ALA A 170 -6.21 -4.87 20.13
C ALA A 170 -7.39 -5.70 20.65
N GLU A 171 -8.45 -5.03 21.13
CA GLU A 171 -9.70 -5.69 21.53
C GLU A 171 -10.32 -6.47 20.36
N LYS A 172 -10.45 -5.83 19.20
CA LYS A 172 -11.05 -6.47 18.01
C LYS A 172 -10.20 -7.60 17.44
N LEU A 173 -8.88 -7.57 17.62
CA LEU A 173 -7.95 -8.55 17.06
C LEU A 173 -7.47 -9.59 18.09
N SER A 174 -7.97 -9.52 19.33
CA SER A 174 -7.50 -10.36 20.44
C SER A 174 -5.98 -10.31 20.61
N ALA A 175 -5.43 -9.09 20.49
CA ALA A 175 -3.99 -8.81 20.54
C ALA A 175 -3.63 -8.04 21.82
N GLU A 176 -2.35 -8.02 22.18
CA GLU A 176 -1.84 -7.17 23.25
C GLU A 176 -1.78 -5.70 22.80
N ALA A 177 -2.32 -4.78 23.60
CA ALA A 177 -2.21 -3.34 23.34
C ALA A 177 -1.00 -2.75 24.08
N LEU A 178 -0.11 -2.07 23.35
CA LEU A 178 0.89 -1.21 23.96
C LEU A 178 0.46 0.26 23.89
N TYR A 179 0.95 1.07 24.82
CA TYR A 179 0.60 2.48 24.94
C TYR A 179 1.84 3.35 25.00
N LEU A 180 1.92 4.34 24.11
CA LEU A 180 3.02 5.29 24.13
C LEU A 180 2.61 6.50 24.98
N SER A 181 3.08 6.51 26.23
CA SER A 181 2.84 7.58 27.21
C SER A 181 3.80 8.76 27.02
N ALA A 182 3.99 9.19 25.77
CA ALA A 182 4.86 10.31 25.41
C ALA A 182 4.12 11.22 24.43
N PRO A 183 4.30 12.56 24.49
CA PRO A 183 3.75 13.46 23.49
C PRO A 183 4.48 13.29 22.15
N ALA A 184 3.79 13.46 21.02
CA ALA A 184 4.37 13.35 19.68
C ALA A 184 5.50 14.38 19.42
N ILE A 185 5.38 15.55 20.03
CA ILE A 185 6.32 16.67 19.89
C ILE A 185 6.69 17.14 21.29
N VAL A 186 8.00 17.30 21.51
CA VAL A 186 8.57 17.79 22.77
C VAL A 186 9.20 19.17 22.59
N PRO A 187 9.25 20.00 23.64
CA PRO A 187 9.71 21.39 23.53
C PRO A 187 11.22 21.49 23.21
N SER A 188 12.03 20.54 23.67
CA SER A 188 13.49 20.54 23.51
C SER A 188 14.05 19.14 23.23
N PRO A 189 15.26 19.04 22.63
CA PRO A 189 15.99 17.79 22.50
C PRO A 189 16.31 17.13 23.86
N GLN A 190 16.51 17.92 24.91
CA GLN A 190 16.75 17.43 26.26
C GLN A 190 15.54 16.66 26.80
N SER A 191 14.33 17.25 26.69
CA SER A 191 13.10 16.55 27.06
C SER A 191 12.86 15.28 26.22
N ARG A 192 13.34 15.26 24.97
CA ARG A 192 13.32 14.03 24.16
C ARG A 192 14.20 12.94 24.77
N ALA A 193 15.43 13.29 25.15
CA ALA A 193 16.37 12.33 25.74
C ALA A 193 15.82 11.75 27.05
N GLU A 194 15.33 12.62 27.94
CA GLU A 194 14.70 12.21 29.21
C GLU A 194 13.52 11.25 29.01
N LEU A 195 12.66 11.51 28.03
CA LEU A 195 11.53 10.63 27.72
C LEU A 195 11.97 9.30 27.12
N LEU A 196 13.06 9.28 26.33
CA LEU A 196 13.60 8.05 25.76
C LEU A 196 14.27 7.16 26.80
N GLU A 197 14.80 7.74 27.87
CA GLU A 197 15.39 7.01 29.01
C GLU A 197 14.34 6.58 30.04
N THR A 198 13.07 6.97 29.87
CA THR A 198 11.99 6.60 30.79
C THR A 198 11.56 5.15 30.56
N PRO A 199 11.67 4.26 31.56
CA PRO A 199 11.21 2.87 31.46
C PRO A 199 9.73 2.80 31.05
N GLY A 200 9.39 1.89 30.14
CA GLY A 200 8.05 1.80 29.53
C GLY A 200 7.85 2.64 28.26
N ILE A 201 8.46 3.84 28.12
CA ILE A 201 8.48 4.55 26.83
C ILE A 201 9.48 3.89 25.89
N GLU A 202 10.67 3.58 26.41
CA GLU A 202 11.71 2.87 25.66
C GLU A 202 11.21 1.52 25.12
N ASP A 203 10.54 0.72 25.96
CA ASP A 203 10.04 -0.61 25.62
C ASP A 203 9.07 -0.57 24.43
N VAL A 204 8.14 0.39 24.43
CA VAL A 204 7.15 0.56 23.36
C VAL A 204 7.82 1.03 22.07
N LEU A 205 8.78 1.95 22.17
CA LEU A 205 9.53 2.43 21.00
C LEU A 205 10.44 1.35 20.40
N ALA A 206 10.95 0.42 21.22
CA ALA A 206 11.75 -0.73 20.78
C ALA A 206 10.96 -1.74 19.92
N GLU A 207 9.63 -1.78 20.04
CA GLU A 207 8.76 -2.61 19.20
C GLU A 207 8.52 -1.97 17.82
N GLY A 208 8.67 -0.65 17.68
CA GLY A 208 8.45 0.09 16.43
C GLY A 208 9.22 -0.47 15.22
N PRO A 209 10.53 -0.77 15.32
CA PRO A 209 11.29 -1.39 14.24
C PRO A 209 10.83 -2.80 13.82
N ARG A 210 10.08 -3.50 14.69
CA ARG A 210 9.52 -4.83 14.41
C ARG A 210 8.09 -4.75 13.87
N ALA A 211 7.48 -3.57 13.95
CA ALA A 211 6.10 -3.37 13.59
C ALA A 211 5.90 -3.45 12.08
N THR A 212 4.99 -4.31 11.66
CA THR A 212 4.38 -4.26 10.33
C THR A 212 3.38 -3.12 10.33
N TRP A 213 3.56 -2.17 9.43
CA TRP A 213 2.73 -0.98 9.32
C TRP A 213 2.05 -0.95 7.95
N PRO A 214 0.71 -0.85 7.88
CA PRO A 214 0.05 -0.46 6.65
C PRO A 214 0.32 1.03 6.43
N SER A 215 1.18 1.37 5.45
CA SER A 215 1.37 2.77 5.07
C SER A 215 0.10 3.36 4.52
N SER A 216 -0.51 4.22 5.35
CA SER A 216 -1.54 5.16 4.96
C SER A 216 -1.10 5.87 3.68
N GLY A 217 -1.98 5.86 2.69
CA GLY A 217 -1.80 6.57 1.44
C GLY A 217 -1.41 8.01 1.68
N SER A 218 -0.57 8.53 0.78
CA SER A 218 -0.26 9.94 0.66
C SER A 218 -1.56 10.75 0.54
N GLY A 219 -2.15 11.11 1.69
CA GLY A 219 -2.90 12.33 1.79
C GLY A 219 -1.92 13.40 1.39
N ALA A 220 -2.06 13.94 0.18
CA ALA A 220 -1.31 15.10 -0.23
C ALA A 220 -1.50 16.14 0.87
N SER A 221 -0.50 16.27 1.74
CA SER A 221 -0.33 17.43 2.59
C SER A 221 0.04 18.55 1.64
N SER A 222 -0.96 19.04 0.89
CA SER A 222 -1.00 20.47 0.63
C SER A 222 -0.87 21.10 2.00
N PRO A 223 0.18 21.90 2.26
CA PRO A 223 0.41 22.47 3.57
C PRO A 223 -0.89 23.17 4.00
N PRO A 224 -1.35 23.01 5.26
CA PRO A 224 -2.56 23.65 5.72
C PRO A 224 -2.46 25.13 5.37
N ARG A 225 -3.37 25.54 4.49
CA ARG A 225 -3.50 26.90 4.01
C ARG A 225 -3.87 27.75 5.23
N ARG A 226 -2.85 28.33 5.87
CA ARG A 226 -2.89 29.44 6.84
C ARG A 226 -4.23 29.57 7.59
N SER A 227 -4.40 28.82 8.67
CA SER A 227 -5.34 29.18 9.75
C SER A 227 -4.57 29.80 10.91
N TRP A 228 -3.84 30.88 10.62
CA TRP A 228 -3.40 31.84 11.63
C TRP A 228 -3.82 33.22 11.11
N GLY A 229 -4.64 33.88 11.92
CA GLY A 229 -5.21 35.19 11.64
C GLY A 229 -4.14 36.23 11.32
N ARG A 230 -4.54 37.17 10.47
CA ARG A 230 -3.80 38.36 10.08
C ARG A 230 -3.36 39.16 11.31
N GLY A 231 -2.06 39.30 11.48
CA GLY A 231 -1.39 40.47 12.05
C GLY A 231 -0.25 40.84 11.10
N THR A 232 -0.41 41.97 10.42
CA THR A 232 0.58 42.78 9.68
C THR A 232 1.47 42.15 8.57
N SER A 233 1.05 42.45 7.33
CA SER A 233 1.77 42.47 6.03
C SER A 233 3.01 43.42 6.01
N PRO A 234 3.89 43.48 4.96
CA PRO A 234 3.62 43.18 3.54
C PRO A 234 4.69 42.48 2.66
N ARG A 235 4.14 41.81 1.62
CA ARG A 235 4.61 41.66 0.23
C ARG A 235 6.02 41.09 -0.02
N ARG A 236 6.04 39.91 -0.65
CA ARG A 236 6.66 39.71 -1.97
C ARG A 236 5.98 38.56 -2.73
N SER A 237 5.69 38.86 -3.98
CA SER A 237 4.93 38.12 -4.99
C SER A 237 5.68 36.91 -5.53
N PHE A 238 4.97 35.81 -5.79
CA PHE A 238 5.32 34.90 -6.89
C PHE A 238 4.05 34.32 -7.52
N SER A 239 3.99 34.41 -8.84
CA SER A 239 2.86 34.08 -9.71
C SER A 239 2.70 32.58 -9.90
N ALA A 240 1.49 32.05 -9.70
CA ALA A 240 1.12 30.70 -10.12
C ALA A 240 0.51 30.75 -11.52
N SER A 241 1.12 30.05 -12.47
CA SER A 241 0.51 29.78 -13.78
C SER A 241 -0.58 28.74 -13.60
N ARG A 242 -1.69 28.96 -14.30
CA ARG A 242 -2.80 28.04 -14.47
C ARG A 242 -2.31 26.83 -15.28
N ASN A 243 -2.72 25.64 -14.87
CA ASN A 243 -3.37 24.67 -15.75
C ASN A 243 -4.03 23.59 -14.89
N GLY A 244 -5.30 23.30 -15.20
CA GLY A 244 -6.15 22.40 -14.44
C GLY A 244 -5.82 20.93 -14.66
N ALA A 245 -6.20 20.11 -13.68
CA ALA A 245 -6.37 18.67 -13.81
C ALA A 245 -7.61 18.24 -13.01
N PRO A 246 -8.33 17.19 -13.45
CA PRO A 246 -9.69 16.89 -13.00
C PRO A 246 -9.72 16.09 -11.68
N SER A 247 -10.87 16.19 -11.03
CA SER A 247 -11.34 15.46 -9.85
C SER A 247 -11.24 13.94 -9.99
N GLY A 248 -10.70 13.29 -8.95
CA GLY A 248 -10.68 11.83 -8.79
C GLY A 248 -9.45 11.41 -7.98
N THR A 249 -9.53 11.46 -6.65
CA THR A 249 -8.40 11.08 -5.79
C THR A 249 -8.63 9.66 -5.28
N SER A 250 -8.05 8.67 -5.95
CA SER A 250 -7.92 7.30 -5.43
C SER A 250 -6.98 7.30 -4.22
N ALA A 251 -7.43 6.76 -3.09
CA ALA A 251 -6.60 6.56 -1.92
C ALA A 251 -5.97 5.16 -2.02
N ALA A 252 -4.67 5.10 -2.28
CA ALA A 252 -3.90 3.85 -2.29
C ALA A 252 -3.36 3.57 -0.89
N ILE A 253 -3.58 2.36 -0.38
CA ILE A 253 -2.92 1.85 0.84
C ILE A 253 -1.75 0.99 0.37
N SER A 254 -0.58 1.18 0.97
CA SER A 254 0.62 0.41 0.62
C SER A 254 1.05 -0.46 1.78
N SER A 255 1.51 -1.68 1.50
CA SER A 255 2.24 -2.49 2.46
C SER A 255 3.69 -2.63 1.96
N THR A 256 4.65 -2.32 2.83
CA THR A 256 6.07 -2.55 2.55
C THR A 256 6.54 -3.72 3.39
N ARG A 257 6.80 -4.86 2.75
CA ARG A 257 7.60 -5.92 3.37
C ARG A 257 9.07 -5.53 3.26
N GLY A 258 9.67 -5.12 4.37
CA GLY A 258 11.13 -4.96 4.50
C GLY A 258 11.75 -3.69 3.89
N GLY A 259 10.94 -2.73 3.43
CA GLY A 259 11.43 -1.44 2.93
C GLY A 259 11.70 -0.44 4.05
N ARG A 260 12.97 -0.18 4.38
CA ARG A 260 13.36 0.89 5.31
C ARG A 260 13.16 2.25 4.63
N LEU A 261 12.03 2.91 4.88
CA LEU A 261 11.85 4.33 4.58
C LEU A 261 12.65 5.15 5.60
N ALA A 262 13.76 5.73 5.17
CA ALA A 262 14.53 6.68 5.96
C ALA A 262 13.79 8.03 6.05
N SER A 263 12.82 8.15 6.95
CA SER A 263 12.36 9.47 7.38
C SER A 263 13.37 10.01 8.39
N ARG A 264 14.06 11.09 8.04
CA ARG A 264 14.88 11.86 8.99
C ARG A 264 13.97 12.32 10.14
N ALA A 265 14.12 11.69 11.30
CA ALA A 265 13.38 12.10 12.48
C ALA A 265 13.77 13.53 12.85
N SER A 266 12.76 14.39 13.03
CA SER A 266 12.99 15.74 13.54
C SER A 266 13.60 15.64 14.94
N PRO A 267 14.58 16.49 15.32
CA PRO A 267 15.19 16.48 16.65
C PRO A 267 14.20 16.72 17.80
N ARG A 268 12.94 17.07 17.49
CA ARG A 268 11.84 17.29 18.44
C ARG A 268 10.73 16.23 18.39
N GLY A 269 10.85 15.22 17.53
CA GLY A 269 9.85 14.16 17.39
C GLY A 269 10.12 12.96 18.29
N SER A 270 9.07 12.42 18.90
CA SER A 270 9.10 11.17 19.69
C SER A 270 8.69 9.92 18.88
N SER A 271 8.61 10.02 17.56
CA SER A 271 8.28 8.90 16.69
C SER A 271 9.38 7.84 16.69
N ALA A 272 8.98 6.57 16.64
CA ALA A 272 9.90 5.46 16.42
C ALA A 272 10.71 5.72 15.13
N SER A 273 12.04 5.82 15.27
CA SER A 273 12.96 6.01 14.15
C SER A 273 13.76 4.73 13.99
N PRO A 274 13.88 4.14 12.80
CA PRO A 274 14.77 3.00 12.62
C PRO A 274 16.21 3.46 12.85
N SER A 275 16.89 2.88 13.86
CA SER A 275 18.32 3.09 14.07
C SER A 275 19.10 2.46 12.92
N ILE A 276 20.02 3.22 12.32
CA ILE A 276 20.99 2.73 11.34
C ILE A 276 22.12 2.10 12.15
N SER A 277 22.07 0.77 12.33
CA SER A 277 23.24 0.02 12.79
C SER A 277 24.19 -0.16 11.60
N SER A 278 25.26 0.64 11.54
CA SER A 278 26.37 0.39 10.63
C SER A 278 27.13 -0.86 11.07
N ALA A 279 26.81 -2.01 10.50
CA ALA A 279 27.65 -3.20 10.63
C ALA A 279 28.97 -2.94 9.87
N ARG A 280 30.05 -2.66 10.60
CA ARG A 280 31.41 -2.74 10.05
C ARG A 280 31.69 -4.21 9.74
N SER A 281 32.01 -4.52 8.49
CA SER A 281 32.59 -5.82 8.14
C SER A 281 33.89 -6.02 8.91
N PRO A 282 34.14 -7.20 9.51
CA PRO A 282 35.45 -7.54 10.02
C PRO A 282 36.39 -7.72 8.83
N ARG A 283 37.53 -7.01 8.87
CA ARG A 283 38.65 -7.27 7.97
C ARG A 283 39.27 -8.62 8.37
N SER A 284 39.34 -9.53 7.41
CA SER A 284 40.39 -10.54 7.25
C SER A 284 40.47 -10.88 5.77
#